data_AF-A0A7C0UDU5-F1
#
_entry.id   AF-A0A7C0UDU5-F1
#
_cell.length_a   1.000
_cell.length_b   1.000
_cell.length_c   1.000
_cell.angle_alpha   90.00
_cell.angle_beta   90.00
_cell.angle_gamma   90.00
#
_symmetry.space_group_name_H-M   'P 1'
#
loop_
_entity.id
_entity.type
_entity.pdbx_description
1 polymer ?
#
loop_
_entity_poly.entity_id
_entity_poly.type
_entity_poly.pdbx_seq_one_letter_code
_entity_poly.pdbx_strand_id
1 'polypeptide(L)'
;MLQGECTMSRRWLTEDHRIFQDSIRRFVEKEIIPNIDQWEKDRLVPRQIWRKMGEQGFLCPCLPVEYGGSGVDFSYSVIVQEELTRSTCSGVS
;
A
#
# COMPACT_ATOMS: atom_id res chain seq x y z
N MET A 1 -0.43 28.97 -1.01
CA MET A 1 -1.27 27.82 -1.40
C MET A 1 -0.81 27.37 -2.79
N LEU A 2 0.12 26.42 -2.85
CA LEU A 2 0.48 25.74 -4.09
C LEU A 2 0.22 24.25 -3.86
N GLN A 3 -1.04 23.85 -4.02
CA GLN A 3 -1.40 22.45 -4.22
C GLN A 3 -1.02 22.09 -5.66
N GLY A 4 0.27 21.86 -5.88
CA GLY A 4 0.75 21.17 -7.06
C GLY A 4 0.72 19.69 -6.74
N GLU A 5 -0.41 19.03 -6.99
CA GLU A 5 -0.40 17.57 -7.10
C GLU A 5 0.56 17.23 -8.25
N CYS A 6 1.70 16.66 -7.89
CA CYS A 6 2.61 16.06 -8.84
C CYS A 6 1.95 14.79 -9.36
N THR A 7 0.97 14.95 -10.24
CA THR A 7 0.27 13.85 -10.91
C THR A 7 1.25 13.29 -11.94
N MET A 8 2.16 12.45 -11.47
CA MET A 8 3.03 11.65 -12.33
C MET A 8 2.13 10.85 -13.26
N SER A 9 1.96 11.34 -14.48
CA SER A 9 1.14 10.72 -15.52
C SER A 9 1.72 9.34 -15.85
N ARG A 10 1.21 8.33 -15.15
CA ARG A 10 1.65 6.94 -15.26
C ARG A 10 0.87 6.27 -16.39
N ARG A 11 1.46 6.28 -17.59
CA ARG A 11 0.85 5.76 -18.82
C ARG A 11 0.52 4.25 -18.78
N TRP A 12 1.07 3.50 -17.83
CA TRP A 12 0.86 2.05 -17.67
C TRP A 12 -0.27 1.67 -16.69
N LEU A 13 -0.85 2.63 -15.96
CA LEU A 13 -1.97 2.34 -15.06
C LEU A 13 -3.25 2.09 -15.86
N THR A 14 -3.86 0.92 -15.66
CA THR A 14 -5.22 0.60 -16.11
C THR A 14 -6.23 1.17 -15.12
N GLU A 15 -7.52 1.05 -15.42
CA GLU A 15 -8.57 1.42 -14.47
C GLU A 15 -8.54 0.55 -13.21
N ASP A 16 -8.34 -0.76 -13.36
CA ASP A 16 -8.20 -1.68 -12.23
C ASP A 16 -7.02 -1.31 -11.33
N HIS A 17 -5.89 -0.89 -11.92
CA HIS A 17 -4.76 -0.36 -11.17
C HIS A 17 -5.13 0.87 -10.34
N ARG A 18 -5.94 1.78 -10.88
CA ARG A 18 -6.38 2.99 -10.16
C ARG A 18 -7.31 2.65 -9.01
N ILE A 19 -8.26 1.75 -9.23
CA ILE A 19 -9.17 1.26 -8.17
C ILE A 19 -8.37 0.63 -7.03
N PHE A 20 -7.40 -0.23 -7.38
CA PHE A 20 -6.51 -0.86 -6.41
C PHE A 20 -5.64 0.16 -5.67
N GLN A 21 -5.04 1.11 -6.39
CA GLN A 21 -4.24 2.20 -5.84
C GLN A 21 -5.04 3.04 -4.84
N ASP A 22 -6.27 3.42 -5.19
CA ASP A 22 -7.12 4.20 -4.29
C ASP A 22 -7.56 3.38 -3.07
N SER A 23 -7.70 2.06 -3.20
CA SER A 23 -7.99 1.18 -2.08
C SER A 23 -6.86 1.17 -1.06
N ILE A 24 -5.61 0.94 -1.49
CA ILE A 24 -4.47 0.94 -0.57
C ILE A 24 -4.21 2.34 -0.02
N ARG A 25 -4.38 3.42 -0.81
CA ARG A 25 -4.23 4.79 -0.31
C ARG A 25 -5.17 5.05 0.88
N ARG A 26 -6.44 4.69 0.75
CA ARG A 26 -7.41 4.82 1.85
C ARG A 26 -7.04 3.98 3.06
N PHE A 27 -6.49 2.79 2.86
CA PHE A 27 -6.00 1.95 3.94
C PHE A 27 -4.84 2.63 4.69
N VAL A 28 -3.85 3.12 3.95
CA VAL A 28 -2.68 3.83 4.48
C VAL A 28 -3.10 5.05 5.29
N GLU A 29 -3.99 5.89 4.75
CA GLU A 29 -4.49 7.09 5.42
C GLU A 29 -5.23 6.80 6.72
N LYS A 30 -5.98 5.68 6.78
CA LYS A 30 -6.81 5.33 7.95
C LYS A 30 -6.09 4.52 9.00
N GLU A 31 -5.24 3.59 8.59
CA GLU A 31 -4.70 2.53 9.45
C GLU A 31 -3.20 2.72 9.73
N ILE A 32 -2.46 3.34 8.82
CA ILE A 32 -1.00 3.50 8.94
C ILE A 32 -0.65 4.89 9.45
N ILE A 33 -0.99 5.94 8.71
CA ILE A 33 -0.56 7.33 8.99
C ILE A 33 -0.80 7.77 10.45
N PRO A 34 -1.97 7.52 11.06
CA PRO A 34 -2.23 7.96 12.43
C PRO A 34 -1.33 7.31 13.50
N ASN A 35 -0.65 6.20 13.16
CA ASN A 35 0.08 5.37 14.10
C ASN A 35 1.60 5.39 13.90
N ILE A 36 2.11 5.99 12.81
CA ILE A 36 3.53 5.96 12.43
C ILE A 36 4.43 6.45 13.58
N ASP A 37 4.16 7.63 14.12
CA ASP A 37 4.99 8.24 15.18
C ASP A 37 5.15 7.32 16.40
N GLN A 38 4.08 6.60 16.77
CA GLN A 38 4.10 5.67 17.88
C GLN A 38 4.90 4.41 17.54
N TRP A 39 4.74 3.87 16.33
CA TRP A 39 5.48 2.69 15.88
C TRP A 39 6.97 2.97 15.74
N GLU A 40 7.35 4.18 15.30
CA GLU A 40 8.74 4.62 15.24
C GLU A 40 9.35 4.72 16.64
N LYS A 41 8.61 5.33 17.59
CA LYS A 41 9.03 5.43 18.98
C LYS A 41 9.22 4.05 19.63
N ASP A 42 8.31 3.13 19.37
CA ASP A 42 8.34 1.76 19.89
C ASP A 42 9.27 0.84 19.09
N ARG A 43 9.75 1.29 17.94
CA ARG A 43 10.53 0.51 16.95
C ARG A 43 9.83 -0.79 16.55
N LEU A 44 8.50 -0.74 16.45
CA LEU A 44 7.66 -1.91 16.25
C LEU A 44 6.43 -1.57 15.42
N VAL A 45 6.28 -2.23 14.27
CA VAL A 45 5.01 -2.28 13.55
C VAL A 45 4.16 -3.43 14.10
N PRO A 46 2.93 -3.17 14.60
CA PRO A 46 2.07 -4.22 15.15
C PRO A 46 1.72 -5.29 14.13
N ARG A 47 1.77 -6.57 14.55
CA ARG A 47 1.34 -7.72 13.72
C ARG A 47 -0.08 -7.61 13.18
N GLN A 48 -0.95 -6.86 13.87
CA GLN A 48 -2.33 -6.67 13.45
C GLN A 48 -2.43 -5.94 12.11
N ILE A 49 -1.54 -4.99 11.83
CA ILE A 49 -1.53 -4.27 10.55
C ILE A 49 -1.18 -5.19 9.40
N TRP A 50 -0.16 -6.04 9.58
CA TRP A 50 0.19 -7.06 8.60
C TRP A 50 -0.98 -8.01 8.30
N ARG A 51 -1.74 -8.42 9.32
CA ARG A 51 -2.95 -9.25 9.11
C ARG A 51 -4.01 -8.50 8.30
N LYS A 52 -4.32 -7.25 8.67
CA LYS A 52 -5.28 -6.42 7.92
C LYS A 52 -4.84 -6.23 6.46
N MET A 53 -3.56 -5.99 6.20
CA MET A 53 -3.03 -5.87 4.84
C MET A 53 -3.21 -7.17 4.04
N GLY A 54 -2.96 -8.32 4.66
CA GLY A 54 -3.20 -9.62 4.05
C GLY A 54 -4.68 -9.87 3.71
N GLU A 55 -5.59 -9.55 4.63
CA GLU A 55 -7.04 -9.66 4.41
C GLU A 55 -7.55 -8.77 3.27
N GLN A 56 -6.90 -7.63 3.02
CA GLN A 56 -7.22 -6.72 1.91
C GLN A 56 -6.51 -7.09 0.60
N GLY A 57 -5.67 -8.12 0.58
CA GLY A 57 -4.92 -8.54 -0.60
C GLY A 57 -3.75 -7.62 -0.97
N PHE A 58 -3.25 -6.82 -0.04
CA PHE A 58 -2.10 -5.94 -0.27
C PHE A 58 -0.75 -6.65 -0.09
N LEU A 59 -0.73 -7.82 0.55
CA LEU A 59 0.48 -8.61 0.71
C LEU A 59 0.62 -9.61 -0.43
N CYS A 60 1.79 -9.59 -1.08
CA CYS A 60 2.17 -10.52 -2.14
C CYS A 60 1.08 -10.72 -3.23
N PRO A 61 0.53 -9.63 -3.82
CA PRO A 61 -0.61 -9.72 -4.74
C PRO A 61 -0.31 -10.57 -5.98
N CYS A 62 0.96 -10.62 -6.41
CA CYS A 62 1.39 -11.39 -7.57
C CYS A 62 1.53 -12.90 -7.33
N LEU A 63 1.40 -13.38 -6.09
CA LEU A 63 1.41 -14.81 -5.83
C LEU A 63 0.13 -15.47 -6.37
N PRO A 64 0.22 -16.73 -6.81
CA PRO A 64 -0.95 -17.52 -7.14
C PRO A 64 -1.96 -17.62 -5.99
N VAL A 65 -3.24 -17.79 -6.34
CA VAL A 65 -4.35 -17.89 -5.39
C VAL A 65 -4.19 -19.06 -4.42
N GLU A 66 -3.57 -20.16 -4.83
CA GLU A 66 -3.27 -21.32 -3.97
C GLU A 66 -2.35 -20.98 -2.79
N TYR A 67 -1.59 -19.88 -2.87
CA TYR A 67 -0.76 -19.35 -1.78
C TYR A 67 -1.37 -18.13 -1.09
N GLY A 68 -2.63 -17.78 -1.39
CA GLY A 68 -3.34 -16.65 -0.81
C GLY A 68 -3.09 -15.30 -1.47
N GLY A 69 -2.42 -15.26 -2.63
CA GLY A 69 -2.30 -14.06 -3.45
C GLY A 69 -3.48 -13.87 -4.41
N SER A 70 -3.45 -12.79 -5.19
CA SER A 70 -4.51 -12.46 -6.16
C SER A 70 -4.21 -12.96 -7.58
N GLY A 71 -3.02 -13.51 -7.82
CA GLY A 71 -2.58 -13.98 -9.14
C GLY A 71 -2.42 -12.87 -10.19
N VAL A 72 -2.34 -11.60 -9.74
CA VAL A 72 -2.17 -10.45 -10.63
C VAL A 72 -0.70 -10.28 -11.03
N ASP A 73 -0.40 -9.42 -12.00
CA ASP A 73 0.98 -9.19 -12.40
C ASP A 73 1.75 -8.31 -11.39
N PHE A 74 3.06 -8.18 -11.61
CA PHE A 74 3.96 -7.49 -10.69
C PHE A 74 3.65 -5.98 -10.51
N SER A 75 2.95 -5.37 -11.45
CA SER A 75 2.61 -3.94 -11.38
C SER A 75 1.75 -3.59 -10.15
N TYR A 76 0.95 -4.52 -9.64
CA TYR A 76 0.20 -4.34 -8.39
C TYR A 76 1.12 -4.24 -7.17
N SER A 77 2.18 -5.05 -7.12
CA SER A 77 3.20 -4.95 -6.06
C SER A 77 3.93 -3.60 -6.09
N VAL A 78 4.14 -3.05 -7.29
CA VAL A 78 4.71 -1.69 -7.45
C VAL A 78 3.76 -0.65 -6.86
N ILE A 79 2.46 -0.72 -7.18
CA ILE A 79 1.45 0.19 -6.64
C ILE A 79 1.41 0.12 -5.10
N VAL A 80 1.47 -1.08 -4.52
CA VAL A 80 1.53 -1.26 -3.06
C VAL A 80 2.71 -0.49 -2.48
N GLN A 81 3.91 -0.73 -3.01
CA GLN A 81 5.13 -0.12 -2.51
C GLN A 81 5.16 1.40 -2.68
N GLU A 82 4.64 1.93 -3.79
CA GLU A 82 4.55 3.37 -4.02
C GLU A 82 3.65 4.07 -3.00
N GLU A 83 2.50 3.49 -2.67
CA GLU A 83 1.58 4.11 -1.70
C GLU A 83 2.08 3.97 -0.25
N LEU A 84 2.77 2.88 0.10
CA LEU A 84 3.45 2.75 1.40
C LEU A 84 4.59 3.77 1.53
N THR A 85 5.45 3.87 0.52
CA THR A 85 6.59 4.80 0.53
C THR A 85 6.14 6.27 0.59
N ARG A 86 5.02 6.60 -0.07
CA ARG A 86 4.41 7.94 -0.02
C ARG A 86 4.07 8.37 1.41
N SER A 87 3.71 7.43 2.29
CA SER A 87 3.32 7.70 3.67
C SER A 87 4.48 7.88 4.65
N THR A 88 5.73 7.93 4.16
CA THR A 88 6.96 7.92 4.98
C THR A 88 7.13 6.70 5.89
N CYS A 89 6.22 5.71 5.82
CA CYS A 89 6.32 4.47 6.55
C CYS A 89 7.26 3.50 5.83
N SER A 90 8.57 3.61 6.08
CA SER A 90 9.59 2.69 5.53
C SER A 90 9.67 1.36 6.28
N GLY A 91 9.05 1.25 7.46
CA GLY A 91 9.05 0.01 8.25
C GLY A 91 8.11 -1.10 7.75
N VAL A 92 7.29 -0.81 6.74
CA VAL A 92 6.29 -1.74 6.16
C VAL A 92 6.57 -2.11 4.70
N SER A 93 7.65 -1.55 4.13
CA SER A 93 8.10 -1.75 2.75
C SER A 93 9.20 -2.81 2.63
#